data_AF-A0A7C6AXV3-F1
#
_entry.id   AF-A0A7C6AXV3-F1
#
_cell.length_a   1.000
_cell.length_b   1.000
_cell.length_c   1.000
_cell.angle_alpha   90.00
_cell.angle_beta   90.00
_cell.angle_gamma   90.00
#
_symmetry.space_group_name_H-M   'P 1'
#
loop_
_entity.id
_entity.type
_entity.pdbx_description
1 polymer ?
#
loop_
_entity_poly.entity_id
_entity_poly.type
_entity_poly.pdbx_seq_one_letter_code
_entity_poly.pdbx_strand_id
1 'polypeptide(L)'
;MEIIYFTVAGIFLYFFSDWVLDRLEAMAGRRFEYRSLIFFVIILVLSMSLFNIVQYFQAGDTESSPEKVMMDKPDGGEVQDKK
;
A
#
# COMPACT_ATOMS: atom_id res chain seq x y z
N MET A 1 -3.30 8.91 -17.64
CA MET A 1 -2.30 9.42 -16.68
C MET A 1 -1.71 8.32 -15.79
N GLU A 2 -2.48 7.28 -15.44
CA GLU A 2 -2.06 6.17 -14.56
C GLU A 2 -0.77 5.45 -15.01
N ILE A 3 -0.65 5.14 -16.30
CA ILE A 3 0.54 4.45 -16.84
C ILE A 3 1.83 5.27 -16.67
N ILE A 4 1.73 6.60 -16.64
CA ILE A 4 2.87 7.48 -16.41
C ILE A 4 3.35 7.31 -14.96
N TYR A 5 2.43 7.26 -14.00
CA TYR A 5 2.79 7.02 -12.59
C TYR A 5 3.45 5.67 -12.39
N PHE A 6 2.91 4.60 -12.99
CA PHE A 6 3.56 3.28 -12.92
C PHE A 6 4.93 3.25 -13.59
N THR A 7 5.10 3.98 -14.70
CA THR A 7 6.39 4.08 -15.39
C THR A 7 7.40 4.85 -14.56
N VAL A 8 7.01 6.00 -13.99
CA VAL A 8 7.86 6.80 -13.11
C VAL A 8 8.22 6.02 -11.85
N ALA A 9 7.27 5.30 -11.26
CA ALA A 9 7.53 4.41 -10.13
C ALA A 9 8.55 3.32 -10.50
N GLY A 10 8.42 2.69 -11.67
CA GLY A 10 9.38 1.71 -12.17
C GLY A 10 10.78 2.28 -12.36
N ILE A 11 10.89 3.47 -12.97
CA ILE A 11 12.16 4.18 -13.13
C ILE A 11 12.76 4.50 -11.75
N PHE A 12 11.97 5.06 -10.84
CA PHE A 12 12.43 5.37 -9.49
C PHE A 12 12.92 4.12 -8.76
N LEU A 13 12.18 3.01 -8.86
CA LEU A 13 12.55 1.73 -8.26
C LEU A 13 13.87 1.20 -8.83
N TYR A 14 14.10 1.35 -10.13
CA TYR A 14 15.34 0.95 -10.79
C TYR A 14 16.54 1.75 -10.24
N PHE A 15 16.45 3.07 -10.22
CA PHE A 15 17.50 3.93 -9.68
C PHE A 15 17.75 3.69 -8.19
N PHE A 16 16.68 3.52 -7.41
CA PHE A 16 16.79 3.23 -5.99
C PHE A 16 17.43 1.87 -5.73
N SER A 17 17.10 0.85 -6.53
CA SER A 17 17.70 -0.49 -6.43
C SER A 17 19.19 -0.46 -6.74
N ASP A 18 19.60 0.29 -7.76
CA ASP A 18 21.02 0.45 -8.12
C ASP A 18 21.79 1.19 -7.00
N TRP A 19 21.19 2.22 -6.41
CA TRP A 19 21.77 2.91 -5.24
C TRP A 19 21.93 1.99 -4.02
N VAL A 20 20.91 1.17 -3.70
CA VAL A 20 20.99 0.20 -2.60
C VAL A 20 22.07 -0.85 -2.87
N LEU A 21 22.18 -1.34 -4.10
CA LEU A 21 23.19 -2.30 -4.50
C LEU A 21 24.61 -1.73 -4.37
N ASP A 22 24.82 -0.52 -4.87
CA ASP A 22 26.10 0.19 -4.74
C ASP A 22 26.45 0.44 -3.26
N ARG A 23 25.45 0.75 -2.43
CA ARG A 23 25.65 0.90 -0.99
C ARG A 23 26.06 -0.40 -0.32
N LEU A 24 25.44 -1.52 -0.71
CA LEU A 24 25.79 -2.86 -0.23
C LEU A 24 27.20 -3.27 -0.67
N GLU A 25 27.59 -2.99 -1.92
CA GLU A 25 28.95 -3.23 -2.41
C GLU A 25 29.97 -2.39 -1.65
N ALA A 26 29.67 -1.11 -1.41
CA ALA A 26 30.52 -0.22 -0.63
C ALA A 26 30.69 -0.69 0.82
N MET A 27 29.65 -1.28 1.43
CA MET A 27 29.73 -1.85 2.77
C MET A 27 30.46 -3.19 2.81
N ALA A 28 30.29 -4.03 1.78
CA ALA A 28 30.96 -5.32 1.68
C ALA A 28 32.45 -5.18 1.35
N GLY A 29 32.88 -4.03 0.80
CA GLY A 29 34.26 -3.77 0.39
C GLY A 29 34.73 -4.65 -0.76
N ARG A 30 33.79 -5.34 -1.43
CA ARG A 30 34.04 -6.22 -2.57
C ARG A 30 32.90 -6.07 -3.58
N ARG A 31 33.25 -6.14 -4.86
CA ARG A 31 32.26 -6.28 -5.93
C ARG A 31 31.59 -7.64 -5.84
N PHE A 32 30.27 -7.68 -5.94
CA PHE A 32 29.57 -8.94 -5.98
C PHE A 32 29.75 -9.62 -7.33
N GLU A 33 30.12 -10.91 -7.34
CA GLU A 33 30.21 -11.70 -8.58
C GLU A 33 28.84 -11.84 -9.26
N TYR A 34 27.77 -11.93 -8.45
CA TYR A 34 26.39 -12.07 -8.92
C TYR A 34 25.60 -10.75 -8.86
N ARG A 35 26.22 -9.62 -9.26
CA ARG A 35 25.61 -8.27 -9.19
C ARG A 35 24.21 -8.22 -9.81
N SER A 36 24.00 -8.85 -10.97
CA SER A 36 22.67 -8.91 -11.62
C SER A 36 21.63 -9.67 -10.80
N LEU A 37 22.04 -10.75 -10.13
CA LEU A 37 21.15 -11.60 -9.33
C LEU A 37 20.74 -10.85 -8.05
N ILE A 38 21.69 -10.15 -7.42
CA ILE A 38 21.43 -9.32 -6.25
C ILE A 38 20.56 -8.12 -6.63
N PHE A 39 20.85 -7.43 -7.74
CA PHE A 39 20.02 -6.36 -8.27
C PHE A 39 18.57 -6.83 -8.46
N PHE A 40 18.39 -8.01 -9.06
CA PHE A 40 17.07 -8.60 -9.27
C PHE A 40 16.33 -8.87 -7.95
N VAL A 41 17.01 -9.42 -6.95
CA VAL A 41 16.41 -9.66 -5.63
C VAL A 41 16.05 -8.34 -4.94
N ILE A 42 16.92 -7.33 -5.01
CA ILE A 42 16.68 -6.00 -4.42
C ILE A 42 15.44 -5.36 -5.03
N ILE A 43 15.35 -5.27 -6.36
CA ILE A 43 14.22 -4.63 -7.04
C ILE A 43 12.92 -5.42 -6.81
N LEU A 44 12.98 -6.75 -6.72
CA LEU A 44 11.84 -7.60 -6.41
C LEU A 44 11.29 -7.30 -5.01
N VAL A 45 12.16 -7.28 -3.99
CA VAL A 45 11.76 -7.00 -2.60
C VAL A 45 11.24 -5.57 -2.45
N LEU A 46 11.87 -4.60 -3.10
CA LEU A 46 11.41 -3.21 -3.14
C LEU A 46 10.04 -3.07 -3.81
N SER A 47 9.83 -3.79 -4.91
CA SER A 47 8.55 -3.80 -5.62
C SER A 47 7.44 -4.34 -4.72
N MET A 48 7.65 -5.51 -4.11
CA MET A 48 6.68 -6.10 -3.17
C MET A 48 6.38 -5.17 -1.98
N SER A 49 7.43 -4.53 -1.44
CA SER A 49 7.29 -3.55 -0.35
C SER A 49 6.48 -2.33 -0.78
N LEU A 50 6.72 -1.82 -1.99
CA LEU A 50 5.98 -0.67 -2.53
C LEU A 50 4.49 -0.97 -2.64
N PHE A 51 4.11 -2.15 -3.16
CA PHE A 51 2.70 -2.56 -3.22
C PHE A 51 2.09 -2.69 -1.82
N ASN A 52 2.83 -3.23 -0.85
CA ASN A 52 2.35 -3.36 0.53
C ASN A 52 2.09 -1.99 1.17
N ILE A 53 3.00 -1.04 0.98
CA ILE A 53 2.85 0.34 1.45
C ILE A 53 1.63 1.01 0.80
N VAL A 54 1.45 0.85 -0.51
CA VAL A 54 0.31 1.40 -1.24
C VAL A 54 -1.02 0.84 -0.74
N GLN A 55 -1.09 -0.45 -0.40
CA GLN A 55 -2.26 -1.07 0.21
C GLN A 55 -2.51 -0.55 1.63
N TYR A 56 -1.45 -0.39 2.43
CA TYR A 56 -1.56 0.13 3.79
C TYR A 56 -2.15 1.55 3.80
N PHE A 57 -1.71 2.42 2.89
CA PHE A 57 -2.27 3.78 2.77
C PHE A 57 -3.72 3.77 2.29
N GLN A 58 -4.11 2.89 1.36
CA GLN A 58 -5.52 2.76 0.93
C GLN A 58 -6.43 2.16 2.01
N ALA A 59 -5.90 1.30 2.88
CA ALA A 59 -6.66 0.68 3.96
C ALA A 59 -7.04 1.66 5.08
N GLY A 60 -6.37 2.81 5.17
CA GLY A 60 -6.62 3.84 6.18
C GLY A 60 -7.88 4.70 5.94
N ASP A 61 -8.49 4.64 4.75
CA ASP A 61 -9.59 5.54 4.38
C ASP A 61 -11.00 5.02 4.74
N THR A 62 -11.11 3.87 5.43
CA THR A 62 -12.42 3.24 5.73
C THR A 62 -13.07 3.76 7.03
N GLU A 63 -12.54 4.80 7.66
CA GLU A 63 -13.04 5.31 8.95
C GLU A 63 -13.81 6.64 8.84
N SER A 64 -14.78 6.73 7.94
CA SER A 64 -15.81 7.78 8.03
C SER A 64 -17.12 7.37 7.33
N SER A 65 -17.85 6.44 7.95
CA SER A 65 -19.32 6.48 7.83
C SER A 65 -19.95 6.09 9.17
N PRO A 66 -20.19 7.05 10.06
CA PRO A 66 -21.08 6.87 11.20
C PRO A 66 -22.54 7.01 10.72
N GLU A 67 -22.97 6.19 9.75
CA GLU A 67 -24.37 6.13 9.30
C GLU A 67 -25.00 4.78 9.69
N LYS A 68 -24.78 4.37 10.94
CA LYS A 68 -25.64 3.37 11.61
C LYS A 68 -26.12 3.82 12.98
N VAL A 69 -26.11 5.14 13.22
CA VAL A 69 -26.60 5.76 14.46
C VAL A 69 -27.67 6.80 14.13
N MET A 70 -28.71 6.39 13.40
CA MET A 70 -30.03 7.03 13.46
C MET A 70 -31.07 5.91 13.39
N MET A 71 -31.48 5.43 14.56
CA MET A 71 -32.84 5.69 15.06
C MET A 71 -33.87 4.83 14.30
N ASP A 72 -34.07 3.56 14.64
CA ASP A 72 -34.85 3.17 15.83
C ASP A 72 -35.81 4.26 16.29
N LYS A 73 -36.85 4.48 15.49
CA LYS A 73 -38.04 5.19 15.94
C LYS A 73 -38.98 4.15 16.55
N PRO A 74 -39.27 4.21 17.87
CA PRO A 74 -40.40 3.46 18.41
C PRO A 74 -41.65 4.27 18.05
N ASP A 75 -42.26 3.98 16.89
CA ASP A 75 -43.61 4.48 16.62
C ASP A 75 -44.61 3.62 17.40
N GLY A 76 -44.91 4.12 18.60
CA GLY A 76 -46.23 4.14 19.23
C GLY A 76 -47.11 2.92 19.02
N GLY A 77 -47.02 1.98 19.96
CA GLY A 77 -48.14 1.11 20.26
C GLY A 77 -49.25 1.90 20.95
N GLU A 78 -50.23 2.40 20.21
CA GLU A 78 -51.58 2.69 20.73
C GLU A 78 -52.62 2.52 19.61
N VAL A 79 -53.27 1.35 19.58
CA VAL A 79 -54.67 1.25 19.15
C VAL A 79 -55.38 0.33 20.15
N GLN A 80 -55.73 0.91 21.30
CA GLN A 80 -56.90 0.49 22.05
C GLN A 80 -58.12 1.13 21.40
N ASP A 81 -59.07 0.30 20.98
CA ASP A 81 -60.54 0.41 21.05
C ASP A 81 -61.09 -0.56 19.98
N LYS A 82 -61.71 -1.71 20.23
CA LYS A 82 -62.67 -2.15 21.25
C LYS A 82 -64.01 -1.42 21.25
N LYS A 83 -64.73 -1.45 20.13
CA LYS A 83 -66.17 -1.77 20.14
C LYS A 83 -66.73 -2.16 18.79
#